data_AF-A0A2D4XBA6-F1
#
_entry.id   AF-A0A2D4XBA6-F1
#
_cell.length_a   1.000
_cell.length_b   1.000
_cell.length_c   1.000
_cell.angle_alpha   90.00
_cell.angle_beta   90.00
_cell.angle_gamma   90.00
#
_symmetry.space_group_name_H-M   'P 1'
#
loop_
_entity.id
_entity.type
_entity.pdbx_description
1 polymer ?
#
loop_
_entity_poly.entity_id
_entity_poly.type
_entity_poly.pdbx_seq_one_letter_code
_entity_poly.pdbx_strand_id
1 'polypeptide(L)'
;MEDGQPLWMQSWINYHTPNEVLDWHGHDYPWHGYVSIDPKDTTTVFKGEEEYFINNSVGNIYFGPGDRVHKVVVNNDYSGPRITIGFDILDEPSVPDDSFSLIPLL
;
A
#
# COMPACT_ATOMS: atom_id res chain seq x y z
N MET A 1 9.02 4.86 19.82
CA MET A 1 7.88 4.04 20.26
C MET A 1 8.18 3.59 21.67
N GLU A 2 7.36 3.99 22.65
CA GLU A 2 7.41 3.35 23.96
C GLU A 2 6.92 1.90 23.81
N ASP A 3 7.57 0.97 24.52
CA ASP A 3 7.23 -0.44 24.46
C ASP A 3 5.80 -0.65 24.98
N GLY A 4 4.92 -1.27 24.17
CA GLY A 4 3.54 -1.60 24.55
C GLY A 4 2.44 -0.59 24.17
N GLN A 5 2.73 0.46 23.40
CA GLN A 5 1.67 1.28 22.80
C GLN A 5 1.04 0.57 21.58
N PRO A 6 -0.30 0.50 21.47
CA PRO A 6 -0.95 -0.15 20.34
C PRO A 6 -0.75 0.65 19.06
N LEU A 7 -0.39 -0.04 17.98
CA LEU A 7 -0.43 0.55 16.63
C LEU A 7 -1.87 0.51 16.11
N TRP A 8 -2.20 1.35 15.14
CA TRP A 8 -3.55 1.44 14.57
C TRP A 8 -3.48 1.22 13.06
N MET A 9 -4.28 0.30 12.53
CA MET A 9 -4.26 -0.06 11.11
C MET A 9 -5.59 0.26 10.45
N GLN A 10 -5.53 0.86 9.27
CA GLN A 10 -6.64 0.86 8.30
C GLN A 10 -6.26 0.03 7.08
N SER A 11 -7.26 -0.53 6.41
CA SER A 11 -7.03 -1.30 5.18
C SER A 11 -8.20 -1.17 4.20
N TRP A 12 -7.89 -1.33 2.93
CA TRP A 12 -8.86 -1.27 1.84
C TRP A 12 -8.46 -2.24 0.71
N ILE A 13 -9.43 -2.56 -0.14
CA ILE A 13 -9.20 -3.38 -1.33
C ILE A 13 -9.03 -2.46 -2.53
N ASN A 14 -7.95 -2.66 -3.26
CA ASN A 14 -7.79 -2.13 -4.62
C ASN A 14 -8.32 -3.18 -5.61
N TYR A 15 -9.22 -2.76 -6.49
CA TYR A 15 -9.82 -3.58 -7.53
C TYR A 15 -9.76 -2.81 -8.85
N HIS A 16 -8.69 -3.02 -9.62
CA HIS A 16 -8.36 -2.19 -10.78
C HIS A 16 -8.34 -3.01 -12.07
N THR A 17 -8.87 -2.45 -13.16
CA THR A 17 -8.53 -2.88 -14.52
C THR A 17 -7.15 -2.33 -14.93
N PRO A 18 -6.55 -2.78 -16.06
CA PRO A 18 -5.23 -2.30 -16.51
C PRO A 18 -5.09 -0.77 -16.59
N ASN A 19 -6.17 -0.05 -16.88
CA ASN A 19 -6.16 1.41 -17.05
C ASN A 19 -6.54 2.19 -15.78
N GLU A 20 -6.81 1.49 -14.68
CA GLU A 20 -7.23 2.07 -13.40
C GLU A 20 -6.16 1.92 -12.32
N VAL A 21 -4.96 1.45 -12.68
CA VAL A 21 -3.85 1.34 -11.74
C VAL A 21 -3.42 2.71 -11.23
N LEU A 22 -2.98 2.76 -9.97
CA LEU A 22 -2.61 4.01 -9.30
C LEU A 22 -1.31 4.57 -9.89
N ASP A 23 -1.38 5.83 -10.34
CA ASP A 23 -0.21 6.62 -10.72
C ASP A 23 0.55 7.10 -9.46
N TRP A 24 1.58 7.92 -9.62
CA TRP A 24 2.43 8.40 -8.53
C TRP A 24 1.63 9.03 -7.38
N HIS A 25 1.73 8.42 -6.20
CA HIS A 25 1.13 8.89 -4.95
C HIS A 25 2.00 8.49 -3.75
N GLY A 26 1.70 9.05 -2.59
CA GLY A 26 2.25 8.65 -1.29
C GLY A 26 1.15 8.72 -0.25
N HIS A 27 1.45 8.30 0.97
CA HIS A 27 0.51 8.27 2.09
C HIS A 27 1.01 9.20 3.18
N ASP A 28 0.14 10.06 3.71
CA ASP A 28 0.45 10.91 4.87
C ASP A 28 0.32 10.10 6.18
N TYR A 29 1.03 8.97 6.22
CA TYR A 29 1.02 8.00 7.31
C TYR A 29 2.45 7.58 7.64
N PRO A 30 2.77 7.25 8.91
CA PRO A 30 4.10 6.75 9.29
C PRO A 30 4.51 5.54 8.46
N TRP A 31 3.56 4.61 8.26
CA TRP A 31 3.81 3.40 7.49
C TRP A 31 2.69 3.10 6.51
N HIS A 32 3.10 2.59 5.35
CA HIS A 32 2.23 2.11 4.29
C HIS A 32 2.66 0.73 3.83
N GLY A 33 1.71 -0.06 3.37
CA GLY A 33 1.99 -1.32 2.73
C GLY A 33 0.86 -1.86 1.91
N TYR A 34 1.13 -2.99 1.26
CA TYR A 34 0.11 -3.72 0.53
C TYR A 34 0.37 -5.23 0.53
N VAL A 35 -0.71 -6.00 0.38
CA VAL A 35 -0.69 -7.44 0.15
C VAL A 35 -1.21 -7.74 -1.25
N SER A 36 -0.43 -8.49 -2.03
CA SER A 36 -0.79 -8.94 -3.37
C SER A 36 -1.69 -10.17 -3.32
N ILE A 37 -2.96 -10.03 -3.72
CA ILE A 37 -3.92 -11.14 -3.78
C ILE A 37 -3.95 -11.74 -5.19
N ASP A 38 -4.20 -10.90 -6.19
CA ASP A 38 -4.10 -11.22 -7.61
C ASP A 38 -3.46 -10.02 -8.32
N PRO A 39 -2.13 -9.88 -8.26
CA PRO A 39 -1.45 -8.66 -8.69
C PRO A 39 -1.35 -8.51 -10.21
N LYS A 40 -1.71 -9.55 -10.98
CA LYS A 40 -1.42 -9.66 -12.42
C LYS A 40 0.07 -9.44 -12.71
N ASP A 41 0.43 -9.23 -13.97
CA ASP A 41 1.80 -8.87 -14.34
C ASP A 41 2.02 -7.35 -14.16
N THR A 42 2.31 -6.97 -12.91
CA THR A 42 2.55 -5.57 -12.54
C THR A 42 3.80 -5.41 -11.68
N THR A 43 4.40 -4.23 -11.80
CA THR A 43 5.55 -3.82 -10.98
C THR A 43 5.18 -2.57 -10.19
N THR A 44 5.43 -2.58 -8.88
CA THR A 44 5.38 -1.37 -8.06
C THR A 44 6.71 -0.66 -8.16
N VAL A 45 6.67 0.62 -8.55
CA VAL A 45 7.86 1.46 -8.72
C VAL A 45 7.88 2.50 -7.62
N PHE A 46 9.02 2.68 -6.96
CA PHE A 46 9.20 3.66 -5.89
C PHE A 46 10.22 4.71 -6.30
N LYS A 47 9.91 5.98 -6.02
CA LYS A 47 10.88 7.07 -6.16
C LYS A 47 11.89 7.03 -5.02
N GLY A 48 13.12 7.42 -5.32
CA GLY A 48 14.24 7.56 -4.39
C GLY A 48 15.40 8.30 -5.05
N GLU A 49 16.55 8.34 -4.40
CA GLU A 49 17.81 8.77 -5.04
C GLU A 49 18.14 7.87 -6.25
N GLU A 50 17.86 6.58 -6.12
CA GLU A 50 17.72 5.62 -7.21
C GLU A 50 16.32 4.99 -7.13
N GLU A 51 15.67 4.81 -8.28
CA GLU A 51 14.40 4.10 -8.34
C GLU A 51 14.61 2.63 -7.97
N TYR A 52 13.68 2.07 -7.20
CA TYR A 52 13.65 0.64 -6.93
C TYR A 52 12.27 0.06 -7.20
N PHE A 53 12.24 -1.25 -7.44
CA PHE A 53 11.12 -1.93 -8.06
C PHE A 53 10.76 -3.19 -7.29
N ILE A 54 9.46 -3.48 -7.21
CA ILE A 54 8.93 -4.75 -6.71
C ILE A 54 8.09 -5.37 -7.82
N ASN A 55 8.54 -6.50 -8.35
CA ASN A 55 7.72 -7.32 -9.26
C ASN A 55 6.67 -8.04 -8.41
N ASN A 56 5.40 -7.69 -8.60
CA ASN A 56 4.34 -8.19 -7.73
C ASN A 56 4.01 -9.64 -8.05
N SER A 57 3.97 -10.48 -7.01
CA SER A 57 3.51 -11.86 -7.08
C SER A 57 2.52 -12.17 -5.96
N VAL A 58 1.67 -13.18 -6.17
CA VAL A 58 0.64 -13.58 -5.21
C VAL A 58 1.28 -13.85 -3.84
N GLY A 59 0.73 -13.23 -2.79
CA GLY A 59 1.22 -13.35 -1.42
C GLY A 59 2.38 -12.41 -1.07
N ASN A 60 2.90 -11.60 -2.00
CA ASN A 60 3.87 -10.58 -1.62
C ASN A 60 3.25 -9.55 -0.67
N ILE A 61 4.03 -9.18 0.34
CA ILE A 61 3.72 -8.12 1.28
C ILE A 61 4.82 -7.08 1.18
N TYR A 62 4.46 -5.85 0.86
CA TYR A 62 5.34 -4.70 1.01
C TYR A 62 4.95 -3.95 2.28
N PHE A 63 5.96 -3.47 3.01
CA PHE A 63 5.80 -2.62 4.17
C PHE A 63 6.99 -1.65 4.25
N GLY A 64 6.71 -0.36 4.42
CA GLY A 64 7.73 0.68 4.51
C GLY A 64 7.18 2.05 4.88
N PRO A 65 8.01 3.10 4.82
CA PRO A 65 7.61 4.48 5.13
C PRO A 65 6.43 4.92 4.25
N GLY A 66 5.41 5.55 4.84
CA GLY A 66 4.19 5.92 4.11
C GLY A 66 4.36 7.05 3.11
N ASP A 67 5.26 7.99 3.38
CA ASP A 67 5.60 9.11 2.50
C ASP A 67 6.34 8.69 1.21
N ARG A 68 6.68 7.40 1.09
CA ARG A 68 7.43 6.90 -0.05
C ARG A 68 6.57 6.89 -1.31
N VAL A 69 6.86 7.83 -2.20
CA VAL A 69 6.12 8.01 -3.46
C VAL A 69 6.29 6.79 -4.36
N HIS A 70 5.17 6.22 -4.80
CA HIS A 70 5.15 5.01 -5.60
C HIS A 70 4.00 5.00 -6.61
N LYS A 71 4.10 4.12 -7.60
CA LYS A 71 3.05 3.86 -8.60
C LYS A 71 3.02 2.39 -8.99
N VAL A 72 1.97 1.98 -9.69
CA VAL A 72 1.86 0.64 -10.28
C VAL A 72 2.00 0.74 -11.79
N VAL A 73 2.90 -0.07 -12.35
CA VAL A 73 3.11 -0.23 -13.79
C VAL A 73 2.52 -1.57 -14.23
N VAL A 74 1.73 -1.54 -15.30
CA VAL A 74 1.26 -2.74 -16.00
C VAL A 74 2.31 -3.15 -17.02
N ASN A 75 2.91 -4.33 -16.85
CA ASN A 75 3.98 -4.79 -17.73
C ASN A 75 3.42 -5.42 -19.01
N ASN A 76 2.28 -6.11 -18.89
CA ASN A 76 1.55 -6.73 -19.99
C ASN A 76 0.05 -6.59 -19.76
N ASP A 77 -0.73 -6.49 -20.85
CA ASP A 77 -2.19 -6.43 -20.77
C ASP A 77 -2.78 -7.71 -20.14
N TYR A 78 -3.88 -7.57 -19.41
CA TYR A 78 -4.51 -8.68 -18.69
C TYR A 78 -6.04 -8.54 -18.64
N SER A 79 -6.71 -9.68 -18.49
CA SER A 79 -8.16 -9.73 -18.27
C SER A 79 -8.49 -9.88 -16.78
N GLY A 80 -9.65 -9.33 -16.41
CA GLY A 80 -10.11 -9.30 -15.03
C GLY A 80 -9.38 -8.29 -14.14
N PRO A 81 -9.74 -8.22 -12.86
CA PRO A 81 -9.20 -7.23 -11.94
C PRO A 81 -7.82 -7.61 -11.40
N ARG A 82 -6.96 -6.61 -11.22
CA ARG A 82 -5.84 -6.66 -10.27
C ARG A 82 -6.40 -6.41 -8.87
N ILE A 83 -6.10 -7.31 -7.93
CA ILE A 83 -6.58 -7.27 -6.55
C ILE A 83 -5.40 -7.19 -5.57
N THR A 84 -5.39 -6.16 -4.75
CA THR A 84 -4.45 -6.01 -3.62
C THR A 84 -5.17 -5.44 -2.40
N ILE A 85 -4.67 -5.72 -1.21
CA ILE A 85 -5.12 -5.07 0.03
C ILE A 85 -4.09 -4.00 0.37
N GLY A 86 -4.46 -2.72 0.27
CA GLY A 86 -3.64 -1.61 0.76
C GLY A 86 -3.89 -1.41 2.26
N PHE A 87 -2.87 -0.93 2.98
CA PHE A 87 -3.00 -0.62 4.39
C PHE A 87 -2.05 0.49 4.84
N ASP A 88 -2.49 1.23 5.85
CA ASP A 88 -1.69 2.24 6.55
C ASP A 88 -1.66 1.94 8.04
N ILE A 89 -0.55 2.30 8.70
CA ILE A 89 -0.37 2.14 10.15
C ILE A 89 0.00 3.49 10.78
N LEU A 90 -0.72 3.84 11.85
CA LEU A 90 -0.44 4.97 12.74
C LEU A 90 0.15 4.48 14.06
N ASP A 91 1.18 5.18 14.52
CA ASP A 91 1.78 4.93 15.84
C ASP A 91 0.97 5.59 16.96
N GLU A 92 0.42 6.78 16.69
CA GLU A 92 -0.45 7.51 17.60
C GLU A 92 -1.73 7.94 16.86
N PRO A 93 -2.94 7.63 17.37
CA PRO A 93 -4.19 8.12 16.81
C PRO A 93 -4.39 9.58 17.23
N SER A 94 -3.49 10.47 16.79
CA SER A 94 -3.58 11.89 17.11
C SER A 94 -4.47 12.59 16.08
N VAL A 95 -5.69 12.95 16.53
CA VAL A 95 -6.72 13.70 15.79
C VAL A 95 -7.40 12.88 14.68
N PRO A 96 -8.74 12.93 14.53
CA PRO A 96 -9.43 12.09 13.54
C PRO A 96 -9.07 12.59 12.14
N ASP A 97 -8.13 11.92 11.51
CA ASP A 97 -7.77 12.14 10.12
C ASP A 97 -8.84 11.49 9.23
N ASP A 98 -10.08 12.00 9.29
CA ASP A 98 -11.30 11.61 8.54
C ASP A 98 -11.60 10.10 8.34
N SER A 99 -10.84 9.21 8.98
CA SER A 99 -10.87 7.76 8.80
C SER A 99 -11.31 7.10 10.10
N PHE A 100 -12.59 6.71 10.12
CA PHE A 100 -13.18 5.91 11.19
C PHE A 100 -12.81 4.42 11.11
N SER A 101 -11.86 4.04 10.24
CA SER A 101 -11.58 2.64 9.87
C SER A 101 -10.40 2.01 10.60
N LEU A 102 -9.81 2.71 11.57
CA LEU A 102 -8.65 2.24 12.33
C LEU A 102 -9.02 1.16 13.35
N ILE A 103 -8.32 0.02 13.27
CA ILE A 103 -8.41 -1.10 14.21
C ILE A 103 -7.07 -1.22 14.93
N PRO A 104 -7.04 -1.40 16.26
CA PRO A 104 -5.79 -1.58 16.99
C PRO A 104 -5.08 -2.89 16.56
N LEU A 105 -3.78 -2.79 16.31
CA LEU A 105 -2.86 -3.91 16.23
C LEU A 105 -2.37 -4.21 17.66
N LEU A 106 -2.44 -5.48 18.04
CA LEU A 106 -2.21 -6.01 19.40
C LEU A 106 -0.93 -5.51 20.06
#